data_AF-A0A7J4GR69-F1
#
_entry.id   AF-A0A7J4GR69-F1
#
_cell.length_a   1.000
_cell.length_b   1.000
_cell.length_c   1.000
_cell.angle_alpha   90.00
_cell.angle_beta   90.00
_cell.angle_gamma   90.00
#
_symmetry.space_group_name_H-M   'P 1'
#
loop_
_entity.id
_entity.type
_entity.pdbx_description
1 polymer ?
#
loop_
_entity_poly.entity_id
_entity_poly.type
_entity_poly.pdbx_seq_one_letter_code
_entity_poly.pdbx_strand_id
1 'polypeptide(L)' 'MSFNAATNIETTENKALYFANPEELYELLVNSDQDEMHSLGAAMTRIAQKKYRWKTIADQYRKLIQLITS' A
#
# COMPACT_ATOMS: atom_id res chain seq x y z
N MET A 1 -7.08 1.89 6.19
CA MET A 1 -8.16 1.57 5.23
C MET A 1 -7.90 2.31 3.93
N SER A 2 -8.44 1.84 2.80
CA SER A 2 -8.27 2.45 1.47
C SER A 2 -9.47 2.14 0.58
N PHE A 3 -9.76 2.98 -0.40
CA PHE A 3 -10.84 2.71 -1.36
C PHE A 3 -10.51 1.49 -2.22
N ASN A 4 -11.52 0.70 -2.60
CA ASN A 4 -11.40 -0.51 -3.42
C ASN A 4 -11.14 -0.19 -4.90
N ALA A 5 -9.95 0.38 -5.16
CA ALA A 5 -9.41 0.60 -6.50
C ALA A 5 -8.27 -0.37 -6.78
N ALA A 6 -8.12 -0.81 -8.03
CA ALA A 6 -7.05 -1.71 -8.45
C ALA A 6 -5.65 -1.19 -8.09
N THR A 7 -5.43 0.13 -8.23
CA THR A 7 -4.18 0.78 -7.82
C THR A 7 -3.93 0.68 -6.32
N ASN A 8 -4.96 0.83 -5.50
CA ASN A 8 -4.85 0.70 -4.05
C ASN A 8 -4.56 -0.75 -3.64
N ILE A 9 -5.24 -1.72 -4.25
CA ILE A 9 -4.97 -3.15 -4.03
C ILE A 9 -3.51 -3.47 -4.35
N GLU A 10 -3.04 -3.10 -5.53
CA GLU A 10 -1.66 -3.37 -5.97
C GLU A 10 -0.64 -2.66 -5.08
N THR A 11 -0.81 -1.36 -4.86
CA THR A 11 0.19 -0.55 -4.14
C THR A 11 0.28 -0.88 -2.65
N THR A 12 -0.78 -1.44 -2.06
CA THR A 12 -0.80 -1.92 -0.68
C THR A 12 -0.60 -3.43 -0.58
N GLU A 13 -0.21 -4.11 -1.68
CA GLU A 13 0.03 -5.56 -1.73
C GLU A 13 -1.16 -6.39 -1.22
N ASN A 14 -2.38 -5.96 -1.50
CA ASN A 14 -3.63 -6.57 -1.03
C ASN A 14 -3.75 -6.67 0.52
N LYS A 15 -3.04 -5.80 1.26
CA LYS A 15 -3.00 -5.84 2.75
C LYS A 15 -3.80 -4.73 3.42
N ALA A 16 -4.32 -3.77 2.67
CA ALA A 16 -5.20 -2.76 3.25
C ALA A 16 -6.61 -3.34 3.48
N LEU A 17 -7.35 -2.74 4.41
CA LEU A 17 -8.80 -2.93 4.48
C LEU A 17 -9.45 -2.06 3.40
N TYR A 18 -10.20 -2.68 2.48
CA TYR A 18 -10.79 -2.02 1.31
C TYR A 18 -12.29 -1.78 1.49
N PHE A 19 -12.77 -0.63 1.02
CA PHE A 19 -14.19 -0.28 0.99
C PHE A 19 -14.57 0.30 -0.38
N ALA A 20 -15.79 0.03 -0.86
CA ALA A 20 -16.33 0.55 -2.12
C ALA A 20 -17.38 1.64 -1.91
N ASN A 21 -17.92 1.79 -0.70
CA ASN A 21 -18.94 2.78 -0.36
C ASN A 21 -18.79 3.25 1.10
N PRO A 22 -19.47 4.34 1.49
CA PRO A 22 -19.42 4.87 2.86
C PRO A 22 -19.90 3.88 3.92
N GLU A 23 -20.87 3.03 3.61
CA GLU A 23 -21.43 2.04 4.53
C GLU A 23 -20.37 0.98 4.88
N GLU A 24 -19.66 0.44 3.90
CA GLU A 24 -18.53 -0.47 4.10
C GLU A 24 -17.39 0.19 4.90
N LEU A 25 -17.10 1.47 4.64
CA LEU A 25 -16.11 2.20 5.44
C LEU A 25 -16.54 2.32 6.90
N TYR A 26 -17.81 2.62 7.15
CA TYR A 26 -18.38 2.69 8.49
C TYR A 26 -18.24 1.34 9.22
N GLU A 27 -18.61 0.24 8.56
CA GLU A 27 -18.46 -1.10 9.11
C GLU A 27 -17.00 -1.43 9.44
N LEU A 28 -16.05 -1.07 8.58
CA LEU A 28 -14.63 -1.26 8.88
C LEU A 28 -14.21 -0.44 10.11
N LEU A 29 -14.69 0.80 10.27
CA LEU A 29 -14.33 1.66 11.40
C LEU A 29 -14.88 1.16 12.74
N VAL A 30 -16.10 0.64 12.75
CA VAL A 30 -16.75 0.17 14.00
C VAL A 30 -16.25 -1.20 14.42
N ASN A 31 -15.89 -2.05 13.46
CA ASN A 31 -15.47 -3.44 13.74
C ASN A 31 -13.95 -3.60 13.91
N SER A 32 -13.15 -2.57 13.61
CA SER A 32 -11.70 -2.63 13.80
C SER A 32 -11.28 -2.24 15.22
N ASP A 33 -10.40 -3.02 15.83
CA ASP A 33 -9.79 -2.63 17.10
C ASP A 33 -8.46 -1.86 16.92
N GLN A 34 -7.91 -1.37 18.04
CA GLN A 34 -6.66 -0.59 18.03
C GLN A 34 -5.46 -1.45 17.59
N ASP A 35 -5.38 -2.71 17.98
CA ASP A 35 -4.25 -3.60 17.68
C ASP A 35 -4.24 -3.96 16.19
N GLU A 36 -5.41 -4.18 15.59
CA GLU A 36 -5.60 -4.34 14.15
C GLU A 36 -5.17 -3.09 13.40
N MET A 37 -5.57 -1.90 13.85
CA MET A 37 -5.17 -0.63 13.23
C MET A 37 -3.67 -0.37 13.33
N HIS A 38 -3.05 -0.69 14.46
CA HIS A 38 -1.60 -0.61 14.64
C HIS A 38 -0.87 -1.58 13.71
N SER A 39 -1.34 -2.82 13.63
CA SER A 39 -0.77 -3.85 12.75
C SER A 39 -0.87 -3.45 11.28
N LEU A 40 -2.03 -2.91 10.88
CA LEU A 40 -2.27 -2.41 9.54
C LEU A 40 -1.34 -1.23 9.21
N GLY A 41 -1.19 -0.27 10.12
CA GLY A 41 -0.29 0.87 9.97
C GLY A 41 1.19 0.46 9.84
N ALA A 42 1.62 -0.53 10.62
CA ALA A 42 2.96 -1.09 10.53
C ALA A 42 3.19 -1.81 9.19
N ALA A 43 2.20 -2.55 8.68
CA ALA A 43 2.27 -3.19 7.37
C ALA A 43 2.39 -2.15 6.24
N MET A 44 1.55 -1.11 6.24
CA MET A 44 1.59 -0.03 5.25
C MET A 44 2.94 0.72 5.27
N THR A 45 3.44 1.01 6.48
CA THR A 45 4.75 1.65 6.66
C THR A 45 5.86 0.80 6.04
N ARG A 46 5.86 -0.51 6.28
CA ARG A 46 6.87 -1.43 5.72
C ARG A 46 6.84 -1.46 4.19
N ILE A 47 5.64 -1.52 3.60
CA ILE A 47 5.47 -1.51 2.14
C ILE A 47 6.01 -0.20 1.56
N ALA A 48 5.61 0.94 2.15
CA ALA A 48 6.06 2.25 1.69
C ALA A 48 7.57 2.44 1.78
N GLN A 49 8.17 2.03 2.91
CA GLN A 49 9.62 2.11 3.09
C GLN A 49 10.40 1.20 2.13
N LYS A 50 9.83 0.05 1.75
CA LYS A 50 10.45 -0.89 0.81
C LYS A 50 10.33 -0.42 -0.63
N LYS A 51 9.13 -0.01 -1.07
CA LYS A 51 8.81 0.23 -2.49
C LYS A 51 8.85 1.69 -2.91
N TYR A 52 8.43 2.61 -2.05
CA TYR A 52 8.09 3.99 -2.45
C TYR A 52 9.08 5.05 -1.94
N ARG A 53 10.28 4.65 -1.50
CA ARG A 53 11.37 5.60 -1.26
C ARG A 53 11.98 6.03 -2.59
N TRP A 54 12.36 7.31 -2.70
CA TRP A 54 13.08 7.84 -3.86
C TRP A 54 14.31 7.02 -4.25
N LYS A 55 15.07 6.54 -3.26
CA LYS A 55 16.21 5.67 -3.49
C LYS A 55 15.82 4.39 -4.25
N THR A 56 14.77 3.70 -3.80
CA THR A 56 14.28 2.47 -4.45
C THR A 56 13.84 2.74 -5.87
N ILE A 57 13.06 3.81 -6.07
CA ILE A 57 12.51 4.18 -7.38
C ILE A 57 13.66 4.54 -8.35
N ALA A 58 14.59 5.40 -7.94
CA ALA A 58 15.75 5.77 -8.74
C ALA A 58 16.63 4.58 -9.09
N ASP A 59 16.85 3.65 -8.14
CA ASP A 59 17.60 2.42 -8.37
C ASP A 59 16.91 1.50 -9.40
N GLN A 60 15.57 1.45 -9.43
CA GLN A 60 14.80 0.71 -10.45
C GLN A 60 14.96 1.33 -11.84
N TYR A 61 14.80 2.64 -11.97
CA TYR A 61 15.01 3.34 -13.25
C TYR A 61 16.45 3.18 -13.76
N ARG A 62 17.46 3.28 -12.88
CA ARG A 62 18.87 3.05 -13.26
C ARG A 62 19.06 1.66 -13.87
N LYS A 63 18.46 0.61 -13.29
CA LYS A 63 18.56 -0.76 -13.81
C LYS A 63 17.90 -0.90 -15.18
N LEU A 64 16.73 -0.30 -15.38
CA LEU A 64 16.03 -0.32 -16.67
C LEU A 64 16.84 0.38 -17.76
N ILE A 65 17.42 1.54 -17.44
CA ILE A 65 18.29 2.27 -18.37
C ILE A 65 19.49 1.39 -18.75
N GLN A 66 20.19 0.81 -17.77
CA GLN A 66 21.34 -0.06 -18.02
C GLN A 66 21.00 -1.27 -18.90
N LEU A 67 19.84 -1.88 -18.71
CA LEU A 67 19.38 -3.02 -19.51
C LEU A 67 19.13 -2.65 -20.98
N ILE A 68 18.62 -1.44 -21.23
CA ILE A 68 18.29 -0.98 -22.60
C ILE A 68 19.53 -0.43 -23.31
N THR A 69 20.54 0.03 -22.57
CA THR A 69 21.78 0.60 -23.13
C THR A 69 22.94 -0.40 -23.26
N SER A 70 22.76 -1.65 -22.85
CA SER A 70 23.76 -2.74 -22.98
C SER A 70 23.43 -3.60 -24.19
#